data_AF-A0A9P0CIQ3-F1
#
_entry.id   AF-A0A9P0CIQ3-F1
#
_cell.length_a   1.000
_cell.length_b   1.000
_cell.length_c   1.000
_cell.angle_alpha   90.00
_cell.angle_beta   90.00
_cell.angle_gamma   90.00
#
_symmetry.space_group_name_H-M   'P 1'
#
loop_
_entity.id
_entity.type
_entity.pdbx_description
1 polymer ?
#
loop_
_entity_poly.entity_id
_entity_poly.type
_entity_poly.pdbx_seq_one_letter_code
_entity_poly.pdbx_strand_id
1 'polypeptide(L)'
;MNNDNLEFTFYSDNYCGQNQNRYIIAISLHAVKTLKIKAIKHKFLICDHTQNEGDAAHCVNEKEIKKSLKSGPIVIPQQYVTIIRTAKKRGNPYQVNEMMSST
;
A
#
# COMPACT_ATOMS: atom_id res chain seq x y z
N MET A 1 -17.78 -8.02 -32.50
CA MET A 1 -16.64 -7.23 -33.02
C MET A 1 -15.41 -7.56 -32.18
N ASN A 2 -14.56 -8.48 -32.66
CA ASN A 2 -13.29 -8.80 -32.00
C ASN A 2 -12.30 -7.70 -32.35
N ASN A 3 -11.88 -6.93 -31.35
CA ASN A 3 -10.87 -5.91 -31.53
C ASN A 3 -9.51 -6.61 -31.50
N ASP A 4 -8.95 -6.95 -32.65
CA ASP A 4 -7.66 -7.64 -32.79
C ASP A 4 -6.44 -6.78 -32.35
N ASN A 5 -6.70 -5.64 -31.68
CA ASN A 5 -5.71 -4.68 -31.17
C ASN A 5 -5.90 -4.40 -29.66
N LEU A 6 -6.20 -5.42 -28.87
CA LEU A 6 -6.28 -5.28 -27.41
C LEU A 6 -4.88 -5.05 -26.81
N GLU A 7 -4.68 -3.88 -26.23
CA GLU A 7 -3.47 -3.50 -25.50
C GLU A 7 -3.83 -3.21 -24.03
N PHE A 8 -3.10 -3.83 -23.10
CA PHE A 8 -3.26 -3.58 -21.67
C PHE A 8 -2.04 -2.86 -21.12
N THR A 9 -2.27 -1.90 -20.23
CA THR A 9 -1.18 -1.25 -19.47
C THR A 9 -1.39 -1.50 -17.98
N PHE A 10 -0.46 -2.23 -17.37
CA PHE A 10 -0.40 -2.42 -15.93
C PHE A 10 0.55 -1.40 -15.31
N TYR A 11 0.18 -0.89 -14.16
CA TYR A 11 1.02 -0.05 -13.33
C TYR A 11 1.32 -0.80 -12.04
N SER A 12 2.61 -0.97 -11.74
CA SER A 12 3.07 -1.54 -10.46
C SER A 12 3.86 -0.50 -9.68
N ASP A 13 3.61 -0.50 -8.38
CA ASP A 13 4.34 0.33 -7.44
C ASP A 13 5.74 -0.23 -7.16
N ASN A 14 6.68 0.62 -6.80
CA ASN A 14 8.09 0.30 -6.59
C ASN A 14 8.40 -0.48 -5.31
N TYR A 15 7.39 -1.03 -4.65
CA TYR A 15 7.63 -1.90 -3.53
C TYR A 15 8.48 -3.11 -3.96
N CYS A 16 9.69 -3.21 -3.41
CA CYS A 16 10.71 -4.18 -3.83
C CYS A 16 10.20 -5.63 -3.83
N GLY A 17 9.27 -5.98 -2.93
CA GLY A 17 8.64 -7.30 -2.88
C GLY A 17 7.60 -7.58 -3.97
N GLN A 18 6.98 -6.54 -4.54
CA GLN A 18 5.99 -6.68 -5.61
C GLN A 18 6.65 -6.65 -7.01
N ASN A 19 7.67 -5.81 -7.20
CA ASN A 19 8.28 -5.60 -8.51
C ASN A 19 9.21 -6.71 -9.01
N GLN A 20 9.76 -7.54 -8.13
CA GLN A 20 10.61 -8.67 -8.52
C GLN A 20 9.84 -9.99 -8.70
N ASN A 21 8.51 -9.93 -8.77
CA ASN A 21 7.69 -11.12 -8.90
C ASN A 21 7.75 -11.69 -10.33
N ARG A 22 8.67 -12.65 -10.54
CA ARG A 22 8.84 -13.41 -11.80
C ARG A 22 7.54 -14.03 -12.33
N TYR A 23 6.57 -14.30 -11.44
CA TYR A 23 5.29 -14.90 -11.83
C TYR A 23 4.41 -13.90 -12.58
N ILE A 24 4.46 -12.60 -12.26
CA ILE A 24 3.70 -11.56 -12.99
C ILE A 24 4.17 -11.45 -14.44
N ILE A 25 5.48 -11.52 -14.66
CA ILE A 25 6.07 -11.55 -16.00
C ILE A 25 5.67 -12.83 -16.74
N ALA A 26 5.77 -13.99 -16.07
CA ALA A 26 5.41 -15.27 -16.67
C ALA A 26 3.92 -15.36 -17.06
N ILE A 27 3.01 -14.87 -16.20
CA ILE A 27 1.57 -14.80 -16.47
C ILE A 27 1.31 -13.85 -17.63
N SER A 28 1.94 -12.67 -17.64
CA SER A 28 1.76 -11.70 -18.73
C SER A 28 2.22 -12.27 -20.07
N LEU A 29 3.36 -12.98 -20.09
CA LEU A 29 3.86 -13.64 -21.30
C LEU A 29 2.92 -14.77 -21.76
N HIS A 30 2.42 -15.58 -20.81
CA HIS A 30 1.48 -16.65 -21.13
C HIS A 30 0.14 -16.12 -21.65
N ALA A 31 -0.36 -15.02 -21.10
CA ALA A 31 -1.58 -14.35 -21.53
C ALA A 31 -1.46 -13.82 -22.97
N VAL A 32 -0.34 -13.18 -23.33
CA VAL A 32 -0.09 -12.73 -24.71
C VAL A 32 -0.01 -13.90 -25.68
N LYS A 33 0.55 -15.05 -25.26
CA LYS A 33 0.63 -16.25 -26.12
C LYS A 33 -0.70 -16.97 -26.32
N THR A 34 -1.57 -16.94 -25.32
CA THR A 34 -2.78 -17.80 -25.27
C THR A 34 -4.05 -17.04 -25.63
N LEU A 35 -4.09 -15.72 -25.38
CA LEU A 35 -5.22 -14.85 -25.63
C LEU A 35 -4.97 -13.99 -26.87
N LYS A 36 -6.04 -13.46 -27.47
CA LYS A 36 -5.96 -12.50 -28.59
C LYS A 36 -5.59 -11.09 -28.10
N ILE A 37 -4.45 -10.97 -27.42
CA ILE A 37 -3.92 -9.72 -26.87
C ILE A 37 -2.68 -9.35 -27.66
N LYS A 38 -2.63 -8.12 -28.16
CA LYS A 38 -1.50 -7.63 -28.96
C LYS A 38 -0.29 -7.33 -28.11
N ALA A 39 -0.49 -6.63 -26.99
CA ALA A 39 0.58 -6.23 -26.11
C ALA A 39 0.12 -6.02 -24.67
N ILE A 40 0.98 -6.40 -23.73
CA ILE A 40 0.87 -6.04 -22.32
C ILE A 40 2.06 -5.14 -21.97
N LYS A 41 1.78 -3.89 -21.60
CA LYS A 41 2.78 -2.91 -21.16
C LYS A 41 2.79 -2.90 -19.65
N HIS A 42 3.88 -3.34 -19.03
CA HIS A 42 4.06 -3.27 -17.59
C HIS A 42 4.92 -2.05 -17.25
N LYS A 43 4.30 -1.03 -16.66
CA LYS A 43 4.97 0.20 -16.23
C LYS A 43 5.20 0.17 -14.73
N PHE A 44 6.33 0.70 -14.33
CA PHE A 44 6.69 0.90 -12.93
C PHE A 44 6.58 2.39 -12.59
N LEU A 45 6.12 2.70 -11.37
CA LEU A 45 6.18 4.06 -10.87
C LEU A 45 7.65 4.52 -10.75
N ILE A 46 7.91 5.81 -10.77
CA ILE A 46 9.27 6.35 -10.60
C ILE A 46 9.68 6.31 -9.11
N CYS A 47 10.97 6.04 -8.83
CA CYS A 47 11.48 5.83 -7.46
C CYS A 47 11.28 7.00 -6.49
N ASP A 48 11.10 8.23 -6.98
CA ASP A 48 10.92 9.40 -6.11
C ASP A 48 9.51 9.52 -5.52
N HIS A 49 8.55 8.70 -5.96
CA HIS A 49 7.21 8.63 -5.36
C HIS A 49 7.09 7.53 -4.32
N THR A 50 8.17 6.78 -4.07
CA THR A 50 8.16 5.60 -3.17
C THR A 50 8.10 5.99 -1.69
N GLN A 51 8.25 7.28 -1.35
CA GLN A 51 7.90 7.79 -0.03
C GLN A 51 6.40 8.10 0.02
N ASN A 52 5.56 7.08 -0.07
CA ASN A 52 4.13 7.23 0.17
C ASN A 52 3.95 7.66 1.63
N GLU A 53 3.52 8.91 1.85
CA GLU A 53 3.33 9.47 3.18
C GLU A 53 2.35 8.64 4.02
N GLY A 54 1.37 8.01 3.35
CA GLY A 54 0.43 7.08 3.97
C GLY A 54 1.14 5.84 4.53
N ASP A 55 2.00 5.20 3.75
CA ASP A 55 2.73 4.00 4.19
C ASP A 55 3.75 4.33 5.27
N ALA A 56 4.39 5.49 5.19
CA ALA A 56 5.27 5.98 6.23
C ALA A 56 4.52 6.18 7.56
N ALA A 57 3.34 6.82 7.52
CA ALA A 57 2.51 7.00 8.70
C ALA A 57 2.01 5.66 9.25
N HIS A 58 1.57 4.74 8.38
CA HIS A 58 1.12 3.41 8.77
C HIS A 58 2.24 2.62 9.47
N CYS A 59 3.43 2.58 8.89
CA CYS A 59 4.59 1.89 9.48
C CYS A 59 4.96 2.42 10.87
N VAL A 60 4.92 3.74 11.05
CA VAL A 60 5.22 4.39 12.33
C VAL A 60 4.14 4.06 13.37
N ASN A 61 2.86 4.17 13.00
CA ASN A 61 1.75 3.84 13.89
C ASN A 61 1.78 2.36 14.31
N GLU A 62 1.98 1.44 13.37
CA GLU A 62 2.04 0.00 13.66
C GLU A 62 3.21 -0.32 14.61
N LYS A 63 4.36 0.31 14.41
CA LYS A 63 5.53 0.15 15.29
C LYS A 63 5.23 0.61 16.72
N GLU A 64 4.57 1.75 16.89
CA GLU A 64 4.26 2.29 18.21
C GLU A 64 3.12 1.52 18.90
N ILE A 65 2.12 1.04 18.15
CA ILE A 65 1.10 0.10 18.66
C ILE A 65 1.76 -1.18 19.17
N LYS A 66 2.65 -1.80 18.38
CA LYS A 66 3.39 -3.01 18.79
C LYS A 66 4.23 -2.79 20.04
N LYS A 67 4.78 -1.60 20.25
CA LYS A 67 5.51 -1.27 21.49
C LYS A 67 4.57 -1.08 22.67
N SER A 68 3.46 -0.37 22.48
CA SER A 68 2.46 -0.16 23.53
C SER A 68 1.91 -1.50 24.04
N LEU A 69 1.63 -2.45 23.12
CA LEU A 69 1.19 -3.80 23.44
C LEU A 69 2.19 -4.62 24.26
N LYS A 70 3.50 -4.28 24.24
CA LYS A 70 4.50 -4.92 25.13
C LYS A 70 4.41 -4.43 26.57
N SER A 71 3.94 -3.20 26.77
CA SER A 71 3.80 -2.59 28.11
C SER A 71 2.42 -2.84 28.73
N GLY A 72 1.41 -3.20 27.94
CA GLY A 72 0.08 -3.56 28.41
C GLY A 72 -0.94 -3.70 27.28
N PRO A 73 -2.12 -4.29 27.55
CA PRO A 73 -3.16 -4.46 26.54
C PRO A 73 -3.84 -3.13 26.18
N ILE A 74 -4.22 -2.98 24.91
CA ILE A 74 -5.07 -1.89 24.42
C ILE A 74 -6.52 -2.39 24.47
N VAL A 75 -7.35 -1.76 25.30
CA VAL A 75 -8.70 -2.23 25.66
C VAL A 75 -9.80 -1.32 25.07
N ILE A 76 -9.53 -0.03 24.90
CA ILE A 76 -10.52 0.93 24.38
C ILE A 76 -10.01 1.66 23.13
N PRO A 77 -10.90 2.01 22.17
CA PRO A 77 -10.51 2.74 20.95
C PRO A 77 -9.76 4.05 21.21
N GLN A 78 -10.11 4.77 22.28
CA GLN A 78 -9.47 6.04 22.65
C GLN A 78 -7.97 5.88 22.95
N GLN A 79 -7.53 4.70 23.42
CA GLN A 79 -6.12 4.43 23.62
C GLN A 79 -5.36 4.38 22.29
N TYR A 80 -5.97 3.85 21.22
CA TYR A 80 -5.37 3.92 19.88
C TYR A 80 -5.21 5.36 19.41
N VAL A 81 -6.18 6.23 19.70
CA VAL A 81 -6.10 7.65 19.35
C VAL A 81 -4.88 8.31 20.00
N THR A 82 -4.65 8.06 21.29
CA THR A 82 -3.47 8.57 22.01
C THR A 82 -2.16 8.03 21.43
N ILE A 83 -2.10 6.73 21.15
CA ILE A 83 -0.91 6.08 20.59
C ILE A 83 -0.61 6.65 19.19
N ILE A 84 -1.63 6.77 18.34
CA ILE A 84 -1.47 7.30 16.97
C ILE A 84 -1.05 8.77 17.03
N ARG A 85 -1.68 9.62 17.84
CA ARG A 85 -1.30 11.04 17.97
C ARG A 85 0.18 11.20 18.35
N THR A 86 0.68 10.32 19.22
CA THR A 86 2.06 10.37 19.74
C THR A 86 3.07 9.54 18.91
N ALA A 87 2.63 8.84 17.87
CA ALA A 87 3.49 7.90 17.15
C ALA A 87 4.62 8.61 16.37
N LYS A 88 4.36 9.84 15.89
CA LYS A 88 5.32 10.62 15.11
C LYS A 88 6.40 11.20 16.02
N LYS A 89 7.65 10.77 15.83
CA LYS A 89 8.79 11.23 16.65
C LYS A 89 9.41 12.56 16.23
N ARG A 90 9.15 13.03 15.01
CA ARG A 90 9.71 14.27 14.45
C ARG A 90 8.61 15.05 13.73
N GLY A 91 8.55 16.36 13.97
CA GLY A 91 7.52 17.25 13.42
C GLY A 91 6.22 17.26 14.22
N ASN A 92 5.16 17.78 13.62
CA ASN A 92 3.87 17.94 14.29
C ASN A 92 3.17 16.58 14.50
N PRO A 93 2.53 16.34 15.67
CA PRO A 93 1.70 15.18 15.94
C PRO A 93 0.65 14.91 14.85
N TYR A 94 0.25 13.65 14.68
CA TYR A 94 -0.81 13.32 13.73
C TYR A 94 -2.16 13.90 14.20
N GLN A 95 -2.87 14.57 13.29
CA GLN A 95 -4.26 14.96 13.53
C GLN A 95 -5.15 13.73 13.35
N VAL A 96 -5.71 13.25 14.45
CA VAL A 96 -6.60 12.08 14.45
C VAL A 96 -8.04 12.57 14.61
N ASN A 97 -8.83 12.38 13.55
CA ASN A 97 -10.26 12.65 13.53
C ASN A 97 -11.02 11.38 13.90
N GLU A 98 -11.65 11.38 15.07
CA GLU A 98 -12.48 10.27 15.54
C GLU A 98 -13.84 10.33 14.85
N MET A 99 -14.22 9.27 14.13
CA MET A 99 -15.57 9.16 13.57
C MET A 99 -16.47 8.47 14.60
N MET A 100 -17.37 9.23 15.21
CA MET A 100 -18.46 8.67 16.00
C MET A 100 -19.65 8.41 15.07
N SER A 101 -20.17 7.19 15.05
CA SER A 101 -21.44 6.91 14.39
C SER A 101 -22.55 7.41 15.32
N SER A 102 -23.26 8.47 14.90
CA SER A 102 -24.43 8.97 15.60
C SER A 102 -25.51 7.88 15.59
N THR A 103 -25.71 7.22 16.72
CA THR A 103 -26.86 6.33 16.95
C THR A 103 -27.89 7.08 17.77
#